data_AF-A0A419IBM2-F1
#
_entry.id   AF-A0A419IBM2-F1
#
_cell.length_a   1.000
_cell.length_b   1.000
_cell.length_c   1.000
_cell.angle_alpha   90.00
_cell.angle_beta   90.00
_cell.angle_gamma   90.00
#
_symmetry.space_group_name_H-M   'P 1'
#
loop_
_entity.id
_entity.type
_entity.pdbx_description
1 polymer ?
#
loop_
_entity_poly.entity_id
_entity_poly.type
_entity_poly.pdbx_seq_one_letter_code
_entity_poly.pdbx_strand_id
1 'polypeptide(L)'
;MLDGVQSDREYSFAELRESAGDHLQKVSLWQAEGLSQREIGDRVSVMPRHAQDAVTAFQRLSAEGVPEWDAEDVATEVAAMRAKRAMLGAPEQAEVVALEFDSLTRALRRGTGPREAIAEFRGAVVGWRGEGVTGDTVFGQAILVDFGGGDIVPDGREIAGIRETGPRHELLTPHVHAGIEAYLDARRAGMDLADALETVPDTHGTAYAVADLADIVDHPADDIDPGQARERARAMVVADAAIGQFLSLRGAGMDIDQAAMTAAGGDRVAVHAIGWFVAGSRAGANETLSQADAVSAAVAGADAERYEGLLDHSEGLPGFAHARARAAAALAAEADGTAPAEGDEAGVEAVRRHRWLTGHGMDPATAARLAAVDAAEEHAQQRRWAHRDALIEAEHVLDAALERREDPAVHEQATECEQAMDALDEALQHTGTGTAGEDDAARAERLALWNTDELAGEQADDDTEGWGQQ
;
A
#
# COMPACT_ATOMS: atom_id res chain seq x y z
N MET A 1 -9.61 24.97 40.87
CA MET A 1 -10.42 25.61 39.82
C MET A 1 -9.48 26.43 38.97
N LEU A 2 -8.91 25.80 37.95
CA LEU A 2 -8.26 26.47 36.84
C LEU A 2 -9.06 26.06 35.62
N ASP A 3 -10.14 26.79 35.37
CA ASP A 3 -10.77 26.83 34.04
C ASP A 3 -9.66 27.25 33.06
N GLY A 4 -9.40 26.51 32.00
CA GLY A 4 -10.39 26.17 30.99
C GLY A 4 -10.23 27.13 29.81
N VAL A 5 -9.00 27.24 29.30
CA VAL A 5 -8.69 27.83 27.99
C VAL A 5 -7.57 26.98 27.39
N GLN A 6 -7.88 25.75 27.00
CA GLN A 6 -7.14 25.13 25.90
C GLN A 6 -7.76 25.70 24.64
N SER A 7 -6.96 26.49 23.93
CA SER A 7 -7.29 27.11 22.64
C SER A 7 -7.92 26.10 21.67
N ASP A 8 -8.87 26.57 20.87
CA ASP A 8 -9.46 25.93 19.67
C ASP A 8 -8.42 25.59 18.58
N ARG A 9 -7.32 24.93 18.94
CA ARG A 9 -6.34 24.42 17.97
C ARG A 9 -6.82 23.04 17.54
N GLU A 10 -7.22 22.94 16.28
CA GLU A 10 -7.37 21.64 15.64
C GLU A 10 -5.99 20.99 15.51
N TYR A 11 -5.84 19.82 16.11
CA TYR A 11 -4.64 19.00 15.95
C TYR A 11 -4.76 18.16 14.68
N SER A 12 -3.64 17.98 13.97
CA SER A 12 -3.55 17.01 12.88
C SER A 12 -3.50 15.58 13.42
N PHE A 13 -3.77 14.59 12.57
CA PHE A 13 -3.61 13.18 12.93
C PHE A 13 -2.14 12.88 13.27
N ALA A 14 -1.19 13.43 12.50
CA ALA A 14 0.23 13.27 12.76
C ALA A 14 0.63 13.82 14.14
N GLU A 15 0.16 15.01 14.51
CA GLU A 15 0.41 15.60 15.84
C GLU A 15 -0.19 14.75 16.97
N LEU A 16 -1.40 14.20 16.77
CA LEU A 16 -2.03 13.33 17.76
C LEU A 16 -1.30 11.98 17.91
N ARG A 17 -0.82 11.42 16.80
CA ARG A 17 -0.05 10.16 16.78
C ARG A 17 1.30 10.33 17.46
N GLU A 18 2.04 11.39 17.11
CA GLU A 18 3.30 11.75 17.76
C GLU A 18 3.10 11.99 19.26
N SER A 19 2.08 12.76 19.63
CA SER A 19 1.72 12.98 21.02
C SER A 19 1.40 11.68 21.77
N ALA A 20 0.72 10.73 21.14
CA ALA A 20 0.46 9.42 21.73
C ALA A 20 1.74 8.60 21.93
N GLY A 21 2.64 8.59 20.94
CA GLY A 21 3.95 7.93 21.01
C GLY A 21 4.83 8.46 22.14
N ASP A 22 4.94 9.78 22.26
CA ASP A 22 5.68 10.44 23.36
C ASP A 22 5.20 10.00 24.74
N HIS A 23 3.90 9.72 24.89
CA HIS A 23 3.33 9.26 26.16
C HIS A 23 3.53 7.76 26.39
N LEU A 24 3.49 6.93 25.34
CA LEU A 24 3.88 5.52 25.44
C LEU A 24 5.36 5.39 25.87
N GLN A 25 6.25 6.18 25.27
CA GLN A 25 7.66 6.21 25.65
C GLN A 25 7.85 6.58 27.14
N LYS A 26 7.08 7.54 27.66
CA LYS A 26 7.09 7.87 29.10
C LYS A 26 6.65 6.70 29.96
N VAL A 27 5.63 5.93 29.54
CA VAL A 27 5.20 4.73 30.26
C VAL A 27 6.30 3.67 30.27
N SER A 28 6.97 3.43 29.15
CA SER A 28 8.11 2.50 29.07
C SER A 28 9.27 2.95 29.98
N LEU A 29 9.56 4.24 30.04
CA LEU A 29 10.55 4.79 30.97
C LEU A 29 10.18 4.55 32.43
N TRP A 30 8.92 4.76 32.83
CA TRP A 30 8.48 4.49 34.20
C TRP A 30 8.55 3.01 34.58
N GLN A 31 8.29 2.11 33.63
CA GLN A 31 8.47 0.67 33.82
C GLN A 31 9.96 0.34 34.04
N ALA A 32 10.86 0.94 33.27
CA ALA A 32 12.30 0.76 33.43
C ALA A 32 12.84 1.34 34.75
N GLU A 33 12.24 2.43 35.25
CA GLU A 33 12.52 3.02 36.57
C GLU A 33 12.00 2.16 37.74
N GLY A 34 11.26 1.08 37.45
CA GLY A 34 10.75 0.15 38.46
C GLY A 34 9.51 0.65 39.21
N LEU A 35 8.76 1.59 38.63
CA LEU A 35 7.49 2.02 39.22
C LEU A 35 6.49 0.87 39.24
N SER A 36 5.67 0.83 40.29
CA SER A 36 4.59 -0.15 40.37
C SER A 36 3.49 0.13 39.35
N GLN A 37 2.76 -0.90 38.95
CA GLN A 37 1.61 -0.78 38.03
C GLN A 37 0.55 0.21 38.55
N ARG A 38 0.41 0.33 39.88
CA ARG A 38 -0.49 1.31 40.49
C ARG A 38 0.00 2.75 40.26
N GLU A 39 1.29 3.02 40.47
CA GLU A 39 1.87 4.35 40.25
C GLU A 39 1.83 4.76 38.78
N ILE A 40 2.08 3.80 37.87
CA ILE A 40 1.94 4.02 36.43
C ILE A 40 0.47 4.33 36.10
N GLY A 41 -0.48 3.54 36.60
CA GLY A 41 -1.91 3.78 36.40
C GLY A 41 -2.38 5.15 36.90
N ASP A 42 -1.92 5.56 38.09
CA ASP A 42 -2.22 6.88 38.65
C ASP A 42 -1.69 8.01 37.74
N ARG A 43 -0.47 7.85 37.17
CA ARG A 43 0.10 8.83 36.22
C ARG A 43 -0.61 8.82 34.86
N VAL A 44 -1.00 7.65 34.35
CA VAL A 44 -1.77 7.54 33.10
C VAL A 44 -3.14 8.21 33.25
N SER A 45 -3.80 8.09 34.40
CA SER A 45 -5.14 8.65 34.63
C SER A 45 -5.24 10.18 34.45
N VAL A 46 -4.12 10.89 34.55
CA VAL A 46 -4.05 12.35 34.38
C VAL A 46 -3.49 12.77 33.00
N MET A 47 -3.16 11.81 32.12
CA MET A 47 -2.76 12.11 30.75
C MET A 47 -3.95 12.59 29.89
N PRO A 48 -3.71 13.24 28.75
CA PRO A 48 -4.74 13.46 27.74
C PRO A 48 -5.44 12.15 27.33
N ARG A 49 -6.72 12.23 26.97
CA ARG A 49 -7.55 11.04 26.69
C ARG A 49 -6.98 10.18 25.55
N HIS A 50 -6.44 10.78 24.50
CA HIS A 50 -5.81 10.06 23.40
C HIS A 50 -4.58 9.27 23.86
N ALA A 51 -3.77 9.83 24.76
CA ALA A 51 -2.64 9.11 25.34
C ALA A 51 -3.10 7.93 26.23
N GLN A 52 -4.19 8.10 26.99
CA GLN A 52 -4.78 6.99 27.77
C GLN A 52 -5.29 5.86 26.86
N ASP A 53 -5.96 6.22 25.76
CA ASP A 53 -6.42 5.29 24.73
C ASP A 53 -5.24 4.53 24.10
N ALA A 54 -4.13 5.20 23.80
CA ALA A 54 -2.92 4.59 23.27
C ALA A 54 -2.30 3.58 24.25
N VAL A 55 -2.14 3.95 25.53
CA VAL A 55 -1.63 3.04 26.57
C VAL A 55 -2.52 1.80 26.69
N THR A 56 -3.85 1.98 26.66
CA THR A 56 -4.81 0.87 26.75
C THR A 56 -4.71 -0.05 25.53
N ALA A 57 -4.62 0.52 24.32
CA ALA A 57 -4.47 -0.25 23.08
C ALA A 57 -3.14 -1.02 23.06
N PHE A 58 -2.03 -0.37 23.42
CA PHE A 58 -0.71 -0.98 23.51
C PHE A 58 -0.73 -2.18 24.46
N GLN A 59 -1.20 -2.01 25.69
CA GLN A 59 -1.28 -3.09 26.68
C GLN A 59 -2.12 -4.27 26.19
N ARG A 60 -3.21 -4.00 25.47
CA ARG A 60 -4.04 -5.06 24.87
C ARG A 60 -3.28 -5.80 23.79
N LEU A 61 -2.60 -5.12 22.88
CA LEU A 61 -1.81 -5.78 21.81
C LEU A 61 -0.62 -6.56 22.37
N SER A 62 0.12 -6.00 23.33
CA SER A 62 1.22 -6.69 23.99
C SER A 62 0.76 -7.96 24.73
N ALA A 63 -0.43 -7.93 25.35
CA ALA A 63 -1.01 -9.10 26.01
C ALA A 63 -1.37 -10.23 25.03
N GLU A 64 -1.65 -9.90 23.77
CA GLU A 64 -1.89 -10.87 22.69
C GLU A 64 -0.58 -11.29 21.97
N GLY A 65 0.60 -10.85 22.44
CA GLY A 65 1.89 -11.26 21.92
C GLY A 65 2.34 -10.53 20.64
N VAL A 66 1.75 -9.37 20.34
CA VAL A 66 2.19 -8.52 19.22
C VAL A 66 3.58 -7.95 19.55
N PRO A 67 4.53 -7.93 18.59
CA PRO A 67 5.83 -7.29 18.78
C PRO A 67 5.69 -5.84 19.24
N GLU A 68 6.59 -5.38 20.12
CA GLU A 68 6.48 -4.07 20.79
C GLU A 68 6.33 -2.92 19.79
N TRP A 69 7.14 -2.90 18.74
CA TRP A 69 7.11 -1.86 17.71
C TRP A 69 5.77 -1.82 16.97
N ASP A 70 5.25 -2.98 16.53
CA ASP A 70 3.94 -3.08 15.88
C ASP A 70 2.79 -2.67 16.83
N ALA A 71 2.91 -3.05 18.11
CA ALA A 71 1.92 -2.73 19.13
C ALA A 71 1.87 -1.22 19.41
N GLU A 72 3.03 -0.56 19.52
CA GLU A 72 3.13 0.89 19.67
C GLU A 72 2.54 1.61 18.46
N ASP A 73 2.95 1.18 17.26
CA ASP A 73 2.52 1.80 16.01
C ASP A 73 1.00 1.79 15.85
N VAL A 74 0.39 0.61 15.99
CA VAL A 74 -1.07 0.45 15.88
C VAL A 74 -1.80 1.16 17.03
N ALA A 75 -1.26 1.14 18.25
CA ALA A 75 -1.89 1.80 19.39
C ALA A 75 -1.96 3.32 19.21
N THR A 76 -0.89 3.94 18.70
CA THR A 76 -0.87 5.39 18.42
C THR A 76 -1.79 5.75 17.25
N GLU A 77 -1.86 4.92 16.20
CA GLU A 77 -2.80 5.09 15.09
C GLU A 77 -4.26 5.07 15.57
N VAL A 78 -4.64 4.06 16.36
CA VAL A 78 -6.00 3.92 16.94
C VAL A 78 -6.36 5.13 17.79
N ALA A 79 -5.46 5.54 18.68
CA ALA A 79 -5.68 6.68 19.56
C ALA A 79 -5.86 7.99 18.77
N ALA A 80 -4.99 8.23 17.79
CA ALA A 80 -5.04 9.43 16.97
C ALA A 80 -6.31 9.49 16.10
N MET A 81 -6.71 8.39 15.47
CA MET A 81 -7.97 8.31 14.72
C MET A 81 -9.17 8.61 15.61
N ARG A 82 -9.26 7.96 16.78
CA ARG A 82 -10.38 8.18 17.73
C ARG A 82 -10.43 9.62 18.21
N ALA A 83 -9.28 10.21 18.54
CA ALA A 83 -9.19 11.59 19.00
C ALA A 83 -9.61 12.57 17.90
N LYS A 84 -9.10 12.40 16.67
CA LYS A 84 -9.43 13.26 15.53
C LYS A 84 -10.93 13.23 15.24
N ARG A 85 -11.55 12.05 15.25
CA ARG A 85 -13.00 11.90 15.01
C ARG A 85 -13.85 12.55 16.09
N ALA A 86 -13.45 12.41 17.36
CA ALA A 86 -14.10 13.12 18.46
C ALA A 86 -13.97 14.65 18.32
N MET A 87 -12.82 15.16 17.88
CA MET A 87 -12.60 16.60 17.64
C MET A 87 -13.44 17.12 16.48
N LEU A 88 -13.65 16.31 15.43
CA LEU A 88 -14.52 16.62 14.30
C LEU A 88 -16.03 16.50 14.63
N GLY A 89 -16.38 16.23 15.89
CA GLY A 89 -17.77 16.11 16.32
C GLY A 89 -18.47 14.82 15.84
N ALA A 90 -17.71 13.79 15.49
CA ALA A 90 -18.22 12.49 15.03
C ALA A 90 -17.85 11.36 16.02
N PRO A 91 -18.38 11.37 17.25
CA PRO A 91 -18.05 10.37 18.28
C PRO A 91 -18.44 8.94 17.89
N GLU A 92 -19.54 8.75 17.16
CA GLU A 92 -19.95 7.45 16.61
C GLU A 92 -18.90 6.87 15.66
N GLN A 93 -18.18 7.73 14.92
CA GLN A 93 -17.07 7.29 14.08
C GLN A 93 -15.86 6.86 14.93
N ALA A 94 -15.59 7.55 16.04
CA ALA A 94 -14.55 7.11 16.98
C ALA A 94 -14.87 5.72 17.59
N GLU A 95 -16.15 5.39 17.78
CA GLU A 95 -16.58 4.07 18.26
C GLU A 95 -16.36 2.97 17.22
N VAL A 96 -16.55 3.25 15.92
CA VAL A 96 -16.25 2.28 14.86
C VAL A 96 -14.76 1.92 14.82
N VAL A 97 -13.85 2.89 14.99
CA VAL A 97 -12.41 2.60 15.09
C VAL A 97 -12.12 1.68 16.28
N ALA A 98 -12.81 1.87 17.40
CA ALA A 98 -12.68 0.99 18.56
C ALA A 98 -13.22 -0.43 18.29
N LEU A 99 -14.33 -0.56 17.55
CA LEU A 99 -14.88 -1.85 17.14
C LEU A 99 -13.94 -2.60 16.19
N GLU A 100 -13.29 -1.92 15.25
CA GLU A 100 -12.29 -2.53 14.36
C GLU A 100 -11.04 -2.96 15.13
N PHE A 101 -10.61 -2.16 16.11
CA PHE A 101 -9.54 -2.56 17.03
C PHE A 101 -9.93 -3.80 17.87
N ASP A 102 -11.19 -3.89 18.31
CA ASP A 102 -11.69 -5.09 18.99
C ASP A 102 -11.69 -6.32 18.06
N SER A 103 -12.00 -6.15 16.77
CA SER A 103 -11.90 -7.19 15.76
C SER A 103 -10.46 -7.66 15.53
N LEU A 104 -9.49 -6.74 15.49
CA LEU A 104 -8.06 -7.04 15.51
C LEU A 104 -7.69 -7.94 16.69
N THR A 105 -8.00 -7.51 17.92
CA THR A 105 -7.65 -8.31 19.12
C THR A 105 -8.35 -9.67 19.15
N ARG A 106 -9.55 -9.77 18.58
CA ARG A 106 -10.28 -11.04 18.44
C ARG A 106 -9.63 -11.97 17.42
N ALA A 107 -9.08 -11.45 16.33
CA ALA A 107 -8.35 -12.23 15.34
C ALA A 107 -7.06 -12.80 15.95
N LEU A 108 -6.29 -11.98 16.68
CA LEU A 108 -5.09 -12.41 17.41
C LEU A 108 -5.40 -13.57 18.39
N ARG A 109 -6.48 -13.44 19.18
CA ARG A 109 -6.93 -14.51 20.11
C ARG A 109 -7.33 -15.81 19.42
N ARG A 110 -7.75 -15.74 18.16
CA ARG A 110 -8.10 -16.92 17.35
C ARG A 110 -6.89 -17.56 16.69
N GLY A 111 -5.70 -16.99 16.88
CA GLY A 111 -4.44 -17.50 16.34
C GLY A 111 -4.05 -16.90 14.98
N THR A 112 -4.73 -15.85 14.50
CA THR A 112 -4.25 -15.10 13.34
C THR A 112 -2.93 -14.42 13.69
N GLY A 113 -1.92 -14.56 12.83
CA GLY A 113 -0.60 -13.96 13.08
C GLY A 113 -0.67 -12.43 13.16
N PRO A 114 0.18 -11.77 13.98
CA PRO A 114 0.16 -10.32 14.16
C PRO A 114 0.17 -9.52 12.85
N ARG A 115 1.06 -9.87 11.92
CA ARG A 115 1.18 -9.20 10.61
C ARG A 115 -0.13 -9.24 9.82
N GLU A 116 -0.76 -10.39 9.72
CA GLU A 116 -2.02 -10.55 8.98
C GLU A 116 -3.17 -9.81 9.67
N ALA A 117 -3.29 -9.94 10.99
CA ALA A 117 -4.36 -9.30 11.75
C ALA A 117 -4.27 -7.76 11.68
N ILE A 118 -3.06 -7.20 11.79
CA ILE A 118 -2.80 -5.76 11.67
C ILE A 118 -3.10 -5.28 10.25
N ALA A 119 -2.72 -6.04 9.22
CA ALA A 119 -3.03 -5.69 7.83
C ALA A 119 -4.55 -5.62 7.60
N GLU A 120 -5.31 -6.62 8.06
CA GLU A 120 -6.79 -6.60 7.99
C GLU A 120 -7.39 -5.38 8.70
N PHE A 121 -6.90 -5.07 9.91
CA PHE A 121 -7.31 -3.88 10.64
C PHE A 121 -7.06 -2.60 9.83
N ARG A 122 -5.84 -2.41 9.31
CA ARG A 122 -5.47 -1.24 8.51
C ARG A 122 -6.35 -1.09 7.27
N GLY A 123 -6.62 -2.20 6.57
CA GLY A 123 -7.55 -2.24 5.44
C GLY A 123 -8.97 -1.79 5.83
N ALA A 124 -9.45 -2.20 7.01
CA ALA A 124 -10.79 -1.86 7.49
C ALA A 124 -10.93 -0.37 7.88
N VAL A 125 -9.85 0.28 8.34
CA VAL A 125 -9.86 1.68 8.80
C VAL A 125 -9.35 2.69 7.76
N VAL A 126 -9.05 2.28 6.52
CA VAL A 126 -8.60 3.21 5.47
C VAL A 126 -9.61 4.34 5.28
N GLY A 127 -9.10 5.59 5.26
CA GLY A 127 -9.88 6.82 5.16
C GLY A 127 -10.42 7.35 6.50
N TRP A 128 -10.07 6.72 7.63
CA TRP A 128 -10.55 7.12 8.96
C TRP A 128 -9.62 8.09 9.70
N ARG A 129 -8.44 8.43 9.14
CA ARG A 129 -7.50 9.40 9.74
C ARG A 129 -8.12 10.75 10.06
N GLY A 130 -9.11 11.18 9.28
CA GLY A 130 -9.85 12.42 9.54
C GLY A 130 -9.12 13.69 9.11
N GLU A 131 -8.06 13.58 8.31
CA GLU A 131 -7.39 14.73 7.69
C GLU A 131 -8.01 15.11 6.34
N GLY A 132 -8.88 14.26 5.80
CA GLY A 132 -9.41 14.44 4.45
C GLY A 132 -8.30 14.30 3.41
N VAL A 133 -8.49 14.94 2.27
CA VAL A 133 -7.50 14.93 1.20
C VAL A 133 -6.53 16.10 1.38
N THR A 134 -5.22 15.82 1.38
CA THR A 134 -4.19 16.84 1.57
C THR A 134 -4.10 17.78 0.36
N GLY A 135 -3.47 18.95 0.53
CA GLY A 135 -3.42 20.01 -0.49
C GLY A 135 -2.69 19.63 -1.79
N ASP A 136 -2.08 18.45 -1.87
CA ASP A 136 -1.33 17.97 -3.03
C ASP A 136 -2.23 17.31 -4.10
N THR A 137 -3.51 17.12 -3.80
CA THR A 137 -4.45 16.41 -4.69
C THR A 137 -5.31 17.41 -5.44
N VAL A 138 -5.04 17.63 -6.71
CA VAL A 138 -5.72 18.65 -7.51
C VAL A 138 -7.20 18.29 -7.74
N PHE A 139 -7.49 17.02 -7.99
CA PHE A 139 -8.83 16.51 -8.31
C PHE A 139 -9.48 15.78 -7.12
N GLY A 140 -8.69 15.45 -6.11
CA GLY A 140 -9.16 14.85 -4.86
C GLY A 140 -9.99 15.79 -3.97
N GLN A 141 -9.97 17.10 -4.21
CA GLN A 141 -10.79 18.07 -3.47
C GLN A 141 -12.26 18.07 -3.91
N ALA A 142 -13.15 18.48 -3.01
CA ALA A 142 -14.58 18.57 -3.32
C ALA A 142 -14.88 19.76 -4.26
N ILE A 143 -15.66 19.50 -5.31
CA ILE A 143 -16.11 20.44 -6.32
C ILE A 143 -17.48 20.96 -5.92
N LEU A 144 -17.68 22.28 -5.98
CA LEU A 144 -19.01 22.85 -5.74
C LEU A 144 -19.90 22.66 -6.97
N VAL A 145 -21.03 21.98 -6.79
CA VAL A 145 -22.05 21.77 -7.83
C VAL A 145 -23.26 22.66 -7.55
N ASP A 146 -23.67 23.43 -8.54
CA ASP A 146 -24.88 24.28 -8.53
C ASP A 146 -26.04 23.55 -9.24
N PHE A 147 -27.17 23.40 -8.55
CA PHE A 147 -28.37 22.74 -9.06
C PHE A 147 -29.39 23.69 -9.70
N GLY A 148 -29.02 24.95 -9.95
CA GLY A 148 -29.86 25.95 -10.61
C GLY A 148 -30.97 26.54 -9.75
N GLY A 149 -31.17 26.02 -8.53
CA GLY A 149 -32.06 26.56 -7.49
C GLY A 149 -31.38 27.54 -6.53
N GLY A 150 -30.07 27.75 -6.66
CA GLY A 150 -29.23 28.53 -5.74
C GLY A 150 -28.58 27.70 -4.63
N ASP A 151 -28.86 26.40 -4.56
CA ASP A 151 -28.19 25.47 -3.67
C ASP A 151 -26.86 25.03 -4.30
N ILE A 152 -25.76 25.31 -3.57
CA ILE A 152 -24.40 24.95 -3.95
C ILE A 152 -23.90 23.92 -2.94
N VAL A 153 -23.58 22.72 -3.42
CA VAL A 153 -23.20 21.59 -2.58
C VAL A 153 -21.85 21.04 -3.02
N PRO A 154 -20.93 20.72 -2.08
CA PRO A 154 -19.71 19.98 -2.43
C PRO A 154 -20.08 18.60 -3.01
N ASP A 155 -19.45 18.23 -4.11
CA ASP A 155 -19.68 16.95 -4.76
C ASP A 155 -19.33 15.79 -3.82
N GLY A 156 -20.10 14.71 -3.95
CA GLY A 156 -19.96 13.56 -3.07
C GLY A 156 -20.47 13.77 -1.64
N ARG A 157 -20.98 14.95 -1.28
CA ARG A 157 -21.70 15.18 -0.02
C ARG A 157 -23.10 14.57 -0.08
N GLU A 158 -23.44 13.82 0.95
CA GLU A 158 -24.78 13.28 1.13
C GLU A 158 -25.68 14.34 1.76
N ILE A 159 -26.78 14.67 1.09
CA ILE A 159 -27.83 15.54 1.62
C ILE A 159 -29.07 14.68 1.83
N ALA A 160 -29.53 14.60 3.08
CA ALA A 160 -30.75 13.89 3.45
C ALA A 160 -30.84 12.44 2.95
N GLY A 161 -29.73 11.71 2.91
CA GLY A 161 -29.70 10.31 2.46
C GLY A 161 -29.42 10.12 0.97
N ILE A 162 -29.26 11.21 0.20
CA ILE A 162 -29.09 11.18 -1.25
C ILE A 162 -27.75 11.79 -1.61
N ARG A 163 -26.95 11.03 -2.37
CA ARG A 163 -25.74 11.52 -3.00
C ARG A 163 -26.10 12.07 -4.38
N GLU A 164 -26.19 13.39 -4.50
CA GLU A 164 -26.82 14.02 -5.67
C GLU A 164 -25.93 14.14 -6.91
N THR A 165 -24.61 13.91 -6.81
CA THR A 165 -23.66 14.24 -7.90
C THR A 165 -23.00 13.05 -8.61
N GLY A 166 -23.28 11.81 -8.22
CA GLY A 166 -22.60 10.64 -8.80
C GLY A 166 -21.06 10.62 -8.55
N PRO A 167 -20.30 9.82 -9.31
CA PRO A 167 -18.84 9.77 -9.23
C PRO A 167 -18.20 11.10 -9.65
N ARG A 168 -17.27 11.63 -8.86
CA ARG A 168 -16.64 12.95 -9.09
C ARG A 168 -15.95 13.03 -10.45
N HIS A 169 -15.29 11.95 -10.84
CA HIS A 169 -14.54 11.89 -12.09
C HIS A 169 -15.42 12.07 -13.32
N GLU A 170 -16.72 11.73 -13.26
CA GLU A 170 -17.67 11.94 -14.37
C GLU A 170 -17.96 13.42 -14.60
N LEU A 171 -17.88 14.24 -13.55
CA LEU A 171 -18.01 15.70 -13.65
C LEU A 171 -16.75 16.34 -14.22
N LEU A 172 -15.57 15.86 -13.80
CA LEU A 172 -14.28 16.43 -14.18
C LEU A 172 -13.82 16.07 -15.60
N THR A 173 -14.02 14.81 -15.99
CA THR A 173 -13.47 14.26 -17.25
C THR A 173 -13.87 15.08 -18.49
N PRO A 174 -15.12 15.57 -18.65
CA PRO A 174 -15.48 16.41 -19.79
C PRO A 174 -14.72 17.74 -19.85
N HIS A 175 -14.45 18.38 -18.69
CA HIS A 175 -13.69 19.62 -18.63
C HIS A 175 -12.24 19.40 -19.03
N VAL A 176 -11.62 18.33 -18.51
CA VAL A 176 -10.24 17.96 -18.87
C VAL A 176 -10.14 17.62 -20.35
N HIS A 177 -11.07 16.85 -20.89
CA HIS A 177 -11.09 16.52 -22.32
C HIS A 177 -11.17 17.79 -23.20
N ALA A 178 -12.03 18.74 -22.84
CA ALA A 178 -12.13 20.01 -23.55
C ALA A 178 -10.84 20.84 -23.46
N GLY A 179 -10.18 20.85 -22.29
CA GLY A 179 -8.88 21.51 -22.10
C GLY A 179 -7.77 20.89 -22.93
N ILE A 180 -7.69 19.55 -22.97
CA ILE A 180 -6.72 18.82 -23.80
C ILE A 180 -6.93 19.13 -25.28
N GLU A 181 -8.17 19.13 -25.78
CA GLU A 181 -8.43 19.42 -27.18
C GLU A 181 -8.13 20.89 -27.52
N ALA A 182 -8.42 21.84 -26.63
CA ALA A 182 -8.03 23.24 -26.80
C ALA A 182 -6.49 23.40 -26.91
N TYR A 183 -5.75 22.73 -26.02
CA TYR A 183 -4.30 22.70 -26.05
C TYR A 183 -3.75 22.12 -27.35
N LEU A 184 -4.22 20.93 -27.75
CA LEU A 184 -3.74 20.26 -28.96
C LEU A 184 -4.10 21.02 -30.23
N ASP A 185 -5.25 21.70 -30.27
CA ASP A 185 -5.64 22.59 -31.36
C ASP A 185 -4.71 23.82 -31.44
N ALA A 186 -4.37 24.44 -30.31
CA ALA A 186 -3.43 25.55 -30.21
C ALA A 186 -2.03 25.15 -30.68
N ARG A 187 -1.53 23.98 -30.25
CA ARG A 187 -0.25 23.41 -30.72
C ARG A 187 -0.29 23.14 -32.23
N ARG A 188 -1.38 22.58 -32.75
CA ARG A 188 -1.56 22.38 -34.20
C ARG A 188 -1.64 23.70 -34.99
N ALA A 189 -2.08 24.78 -34.37
CA ALA A 189 -2.07 26.13 -34.95
C ALA A 189 -0.68 26.80 -34.93
N GLY A 190 0.32 26.16 -34.31
CA GLY A 190 1.70 26.65 -34.26
C GLY A 190 2.00 27.57 -33.08
N MET A 191 1.13 27.61 -32.05
CA MET A 191 1.44 28.30 -30.79
C MET A 191 2.55 27.58 -30.05
N ASP A 192 3.39 28.33 -29.33
CA ASP A 192 4.37 27.72 -28.43
C ASP A 192 3.69 27.09 -27.20
N LEU A 193 4.47 26.36 -26.41
CA LEU A 193 3.96 25.60 -25.26
C LEU A 193 3.25 26.50 -24.24
N ALA A 194 3.85 27.65 -23.90
CA ALA A 194 3.33 28.54 -22.87
C ALA A 194 2.02 29.21 -23.36
N ASP A 195 2.02 29.72 -24.59
CA ASP A 195 0.84 30.35 -25.19
C ASP A 195 -0.31 29.33 -25.36
N ALA A 196 -0.01 28.08 -25.70
CA ALA A 196 -1.01 27.03 -25.83
C ALA A 196 -1.65 26.67 -24.49
N LEU A 197 -0.87 26.60 -23.40
CA LEU A 197 -1.39 26.35 -22.05
C LEU A 197 -2.29 27.48 -21.56
N GLU A 198 -2.01 28.74 -21.94
CA GLU A 198 -2.88 29.88 -21.60
C GLU A 198 -4.28 29.80 -22.26
N THR A 199 -4.44 29.00 -23.32
CA THR A 199 -5.75 28.79 -23.96
C THR A 199 -6.66 27.81 -23.20
N VAL A 200 -6.10 27.07 -22.25
CA VAL A 200 -6.81 26.04 -21.47
C VAL A 200 -7.64 26.70 -20.38
N PRO A 201 -8.97 26.46 -20.32
CA PRO A 201 -9.78 26.95 -19.22
C PRO A 201 -9.34 26.33 -17.90
N ASP A 202 -8.95 27.15 -16.92
CA ASP A 202 -8.59 26.66 -15.58
C ASP A 202 -9.83 26.46 -14.69
N THR A 203 -10.72 25.57 -15.14
CA THR A 203 -11.85 25.11 -14.33
C THR A 203 -11.49 23.82 -13.63
N HIS A 204 -11.58 23.80 -12.29
CA HIS A 204 -11.44 22.58 -11.48
C HIS A 204 -10.11 21.84 -11.68
N GLY A 205 -8.99 22.57 -11.85
CA GLY A 205 -7.66 21.97 -12.03
C GLY A 205 -7.40 21.44 -13.45
N THR A 206 -8.27 21.74 -14.42
CA THR A 206 -8.08 21.33 -15.82
C THR A 206 -6.72 21.76 -16.38
N ALA A 207 -6.24 22.96 -16.04
CA ALA A 207 -4.92 23.42 -16.49
C ALA A 207 -3.78 22.52 -16.01
N TYR A 208 -3.89 21.94 -14.81
CA TYR A 208 -2.89 21.01 -14.26
C TYR A 208 -2.83 19.70 -15.05
N ALA A 209 -3.99 19.08 -15.33
CA ALA A 209 -4.02 17.85 -16.13
C ALA A 209 -3.51 18.05 -17.56
N VAL A 210 -3.74 19.23 -18.13
CA VAL A 210 -3.26 19.56 -19.47
C VAL A 210 -1.76 19.90 -19.47
N ALA A 211 -1.25 20.52 -18.40
CA ALA A 211 0.19 20.73 -18.23
C ALA A 211 0.95 19.40 -18.15
N ASP A 212 0.44 18.43 -17.40
CA ASP A 212 1.02 17.08 -17.31
C ASP A 212 1.00 16.36 -18.68
N LEU A 213 -0.10 16.47 -19.43
CA LEU A 213 -0.16 15.99 -20.81
C LEU A 213 0.85 16.69 -21.72
N ALA A 214 1.00 18.01 -21.59
CA ALA A 214 1.92 18.80 -22.39
C ALA A 214 3.38 18.38 -22.14
N ASP A 215 3.74 18.14 -20.88
CA ASP A 215 5.04 17.61 -20.51
C ASP A 215 5.29 16.26 -21.21
N ILE A 216 4.30 15.37 -21.27
CA ILE A 216 4.44 14.07 -21.97
C ILE A 216 4.57 14.23 -23.49
N VAL A 217 3.70 15.03 -24.12
CA VAL A 217 3.61 15.13 -25.59
C VAL A 217 4.77 15.94 -26.19
N ASP A 218 5.26 16.94 -25.47
CA ASP A 218 6.33 17.82 -25.95
C ASP A 218 7.72 17.42 -25.41
N HIS A 219 7.84 16.33 -24.65
CA HIS A 219 9.16 15.81 -24.25
C HIS A 219 9.85 15.08 -25.41
N PRO A 220 11.05 15.51 -25.84
CA PRO A 220 11.71 14.94 -27.03
C PRO A 220 12.18 13.49 -26.88
N ALA A 221 12.21 12.94 -25.66
CA ALA A 221 12.70 11.60 -25.36
C ALA A 221 11.59 10.54 -25.42
N ASP A 222 10.35 10.96 -25.29
CA ASP A 222 9.20 10.08 -25.12
C ASP A 222 8.43 10.07 -26.44
N ASP A 223 8.71 9.08 -27.31
CA ASP A 223 7.97 8.85 -28.56
C ASP A 223 6.56 8.29 -28.25
N ILE A 224 5.82 8.97 -27.37
CA ILE A 224 4.51 8.59 -26.88
C ILE A 224 3.45 9.11 -27.85
N ASP A 225 2.60 8.20 -28.32
CA ASP A 225 1.47 8.56 -29.17
C ASP A 225 0.53 9.54 -28.44
N PRO A 226 0.07 10.63 -29.09
CA PRO A 226 -0.87 11.57 -28.48
C PRO A 226 -2.20 10.94 -28.01
N GLY A 227 -2.59 9.78 -28.53
CA GLY A 227 -3.71 9.01 -27.99
C GLY A 227 -3.41 8.38 -26.64
N GLN A 228 -2.19 7.85 -26.46
CA GLN A 228 -1.73 7.31 -25.18
C GLN A 228 -1.55 8.40 -24.12
N ALA A 229 -1.01 9.57 -24.50
CA ALA A 229 -0.91 10.72 -23.60
C ALA A 229 -2.28 11.20 -23.11
N ARG A 230 -3.29 11.23 -24.00
CA ARG A 230 -4.69 11.54 -23.63
C ARG A 230 -5.24 10.56 -22.60
N GLU A 231 -5.08 9.26 -22.82
CA GLU A 231 -5.59 8.25 -21.88
C GLU A 231 -4.88 8.32 -20.52
N ARG A 232 -3.57 8.60 -20.49
CA ARG A 232 -2.84 8.81 -19.22
C ARG A 232 -3.36 10.01 -18.44
N ALA A 233 -3.53 11.16 -19.10
CA ALA A 233 -4.08 12.37 -18.46
C ALA A 233 -5.50 12.14 -17.95
N ARG A 234 -6.35 11.44 -18.72
CA ARG A 234 -7.69 11.03 -18.27
C ARG A 234 -7.61 10.10 -17.06
N ALA A 235 -6.76 9.09 -17.10
CA ALA A 235 -6.63 8.11 -16.03
C ALA A 235 -6.16 8.75 -14.71
N MET A 236 -5.23 9.71 -14.78
CA MET A 236 -4.78 10.47 -13.62
C MET A 236 -5.94 11.20 -12.93
N VAL A 237 -6.76 11.92 -13.72
CA VAL A 237 -7.91 12.67 -13.21
C VAL A 237 -8.94 11.72 -12.60
N VAL A 238 -9.22 10.60 -13.27
CA VAL A 238 -10.16 9.60 -12.77
C VAL A 238 -9.68 9.01 -11.44
N ALA A 239 -8.40 8.62 -11.37
CA ALA A 239 -7.81 8.03 -10.18
C ALA A 239 -7.78 8.99 -8.99
N ASP A 240 -7.26 10.21 -9.17
CA ASP A 240 -7.13 11.20 -8.08
C ASP A 240 -8.52 11.66 -7.58
N ALA A 241 -9.47 11.91 -8.50
CA ALA A 241 -10.84 12.25 -8.14
C ALA A 241 -11.55 11.12 -7.39
N ALA A 242 -11.36 9.86 -7.82
CA ALA A 242 -11.97 8.70 -7.19
C ALA A 242 -11.40 8.47 -5.77
N ILE A 243 -10.09 8.54 -5.58
CA ILE A 243 -9.47 8.39 -4.25
C ILE A 243 -9.91 9.52 -3.32
N GLY A 244 -9.89 10.78 -3.77
CA GLY A 244 -10.33 11.88 -2.94
C GLY A 244 -11.82 11.81 -2.58
N GLN A 245 -12.66 11.35 -3.52
CA GLN A 245 -14.07 11.14 -3.25
C GLN A 245 -14.30 9.95 -2.30
N PHE A 246 -13.54 8.86 -2.43
CA PHE A 246 -13.54 7.73 -1.51
C PHE A 246 -13.18 8.18 -0.09
N LEU A 247 -12.07 8.91 0.08
CA LEU A 247 -11.64 9.47 1.36
C LEU A 247 -12.70 10.38 1.98
N SER A 248 -13.36 11.21 1.17
CA SER A 248 -14.45 12.06 1.64
C SER A 248 -15.66 11.25 2.16
N LEU A 249 -16.03 10.16 1.48
CA LEU A 249 -17.13 9.29 1.90
C LEU A 249 -16.81 8.53 3.19
N ARG A 250 -15.59 7.98 3.27
CA ARG A 250 -15.08 7.33 4.48
C ARG A 250 -15.03 8.33 5.63
N GLY A 251 -14.61 9.56 5.34
CA GLY A 251 -14.65 10.70 6.24
C GLY A 251 -16.04 11.02 6.78
N ALA A 252 -17.10 10.80 5.99
CA ALA A 252 -18.49 10.97 6.40
C ALA A 252 -19.06 9.75 7.16
N GLY A 253 -18.28 8.68 7.33
CA GLY A 253 -18.68 7.47 8.05
C GLY A 253 -19.28 6.38 7.17
N MET A 254 -19.15 6.49 5.84
CA MET A 254 -19.58 5.44 4.92
C MET A 254 -18.70 4.19 5.06
N ASP A 255 -19.31 3.02 4.91
CA ASP A 255 -18.63 1.73 4.78
C ASP A 255 -17.61 1.73 3.60
N ILE A 256 -16.60 0.86 3.67
CA ILE A 256 -15.52 0.80 2.69
C ILE A 256 -16.03 0.40 1.31
N ASP A 257 -16.87 -0.63 1.24
CA ASP A 257 -17.36 -1.16 -0.04
C ASP A 257 -18.34 -0.16 -0.67
N GLN A 258 -19.25 0.38 0.13
CA GLN A 258 -20.16 1.43 -0.32
C GLN A 258 -19.40 2.68 -0.79
N ALA A 259 -18.37 3.12 -0.05
CA ALA A 259 -17.56 4.26 -0.46
C ALA A 259 -16.82 3.99 -1.77
N ALA A 260 -16.21 2.82 -1.91
CA ALA A 260 -15.47 2.43 -3.11
C ALA A 260 -16.39 2.31 -4.32
N MET A 261 -17.53 1.61 -4.22
CA MET A 261 -18.51 1.50 -5.31
C MET A 261 -19.02 2.86 -5.75
N THR A 262 -19.33 3.74 -4.79
CA THR A 262 -19.91 5.05 -5.10
C THR A 262 -18.89 6.01 -5.69
N ALA A 263 -17.63 5.97 -5.23
CA ALA A 263 -16.56 6.80 -5.79
C ALA A 263 -16.07 6.28 -7.15
N ALA A 264 -16.06 4.97 -7.35
CA ALA A 264 -15.64 4.38 -8.61
C ALA A 264 -16.67 4.53 -9.73
N GLY A 265 -17.96 4.38 -9.43
CA GLY A 265 -19.01 4.46 -10.46
C GLY A 265 -18.92 3.36 -11.53
N GLY A 266 -18.18 2.28 -11.25
CA GLY A 266 -17.90 1.23 -12.23
C GLY A 266 -16.81 1.56 -13.25
N ASP A 267 -16.15 2.72 -13.18
CA ASP A 267 -14.97 3.00 -14.01
C ASP A 267 -13.78 2.13 -13.54
N ARG A 268 -13.18 1.37 -14.46
CA ARG A 268 -12.10 0.42 -14.16
C ARG A 268 -10.86 1.10 -13.57
N VAL A 269 -10.52 2.31 -14.01
CA VAL A 269 -9.35 3.07 -13.51
C VAL A 269 -9.64 3.51 -12.09
N ALA A 270 -10.84 3.99 -11.82
CA ALA A 270 -11.26 4.38 -10.49
C ALA A 270 -11.28 3.19 -9.51
N VAL A 271 -11.81 2.03 -9.94
CA VAL A 271 -11.77 0.79 -9.15
C VAL A 271 -10.32 0.38 -8.86
N HIS A 272 -9.45 0.36 -9.88
CA HIS A 272 -8.04 -0.01 -9.69
C HIS A 272 -7.31 0.93 -8.72
N ALA A 273 -7.50 2.25 -8.88
CA ALA A 273 -6.92 3.26 -8.01
C ALA A 273 -7.33 3.07 -6.55
N ILE A 274 -8.63 2.93 -6.27
CA ILE A 274 -9.11 2.73 -4.89
C ILE A 274 -8.61 1.39 -4.34
N GLY A 275 -8.60 0.33 -5.15
CA GLY A 275 -8.11 -0.99 -4.74
C GLY A 275 -6.64 -0.98 -4.37
N TRP A 276 -5.80 -0.31 -5.18
CA TRP A 276 -4.39 -0.12 -4.89
C TRP A 276 -4.17 0.72 -3.64
N PHE A 277 -4.93 1.80 -3.49
CA PHE A 277 -4.86 2.68 -2.32
C PHE A 277 -5.15 1.93 -1.00
N VAL A 278 -6.20 1.11 -1.00
CA VAL A 278 -6.57 0.26 0.14
C VAL A 278 -5.49 -0.79 0.40
N ALA A 279 -4.95 -1.42 -0.65
CA ALA A 279 -3.89 -2.41 -0.52
C ALA A 279 -2.59 -1.81 0.06
N GLY A 280 -2.16 -0.64 -0.39
CA GLY A 280 -1.00 0.07 0.14
C GLY A 280 -1.16 0.43 1.62
N SER A 281 -2.34 0.95 1.98
CA SER A 281 -2.66 1.28 3.39
C SER A 281 -2.69 0.02 4.27
N ARG A 282 -3.24 -1.08 3.76
CA ARG A 282 -3.23 -2.42 4.39
C ARG A 282 -1.81 -2.92 4.62
N ALA A 283 -0.89 -2.67 3.69
CA ALA A 283 0.52 -3.02 3.82
C ALA A 283 1.28 -2.10 4.82
N GLY A 284 0.63 -1.07 5.37
CA GLY A 284 1.21 -0.15 6.35
C GLY A 284 1.80 1.12 5.75
N ALA A 285 1.67 1.34 4.44
CA ALA A 285 2.05 2.62 3.84
C ALA A 285 1.14 3.74 4.37
N ASN A 286 1.69 4.95 4.47
CA ASN A 286 0.86 6.09 4.84
C ASN A 286 -0.13 6.42 3.69
N GLU A 287 -1.29 7.01 4.01
CA GLU A 287 -2.33 7.29 2.99
C GLU A 287 -1.82 8.24 1.90
N THR A 288 -0.97 9.22 2.20
CA THR A 288 -0.41 10.13 1.17
C THR A 288 0.44 9.40 0.13
N LEU A 289 1.35 8.52 0.58
CA LEU A 289 2.18 7.69 -0.29
C LEU A 289 1.32 6.67 -1.04
N SER A 290 0.39 6.03 -0.33
CA SER A 290 -0.54 5.07 -0.94
C SER A 290 -1.38 5.72 -2.04
N GLN A 291 -1.77 6.99 -1.88
CA GLN A 291 -2.51 7.73 -2.90
C GLN A 291 -1.65 8.00 -4.13
N ALA A 292 -0.42 8.51 -3.95
CA ALA A 292 0.48 8.77 -5.07
C ALA A 292 0.79 7.49 -5.87
N ASP A 293 1.09 6.40 -5.16
CA ASP A 293 1.34 5.09 -5.78
C ASP A 293 0.10 4.56 -6.50
N ALA A 294 -1.08 4.69 -5.88
CA ALA A 294 -2.34 4.25 -6.47
C ALA A 294 -2.72 5.02 -7.74
N VAL A 295 -2.53 6.34 -7.75
CA VAL A 295 -2.75 7.15 -8.96
C VAL A 295 -1.80 6.70 -10.07
N SER A 296 -0.52 6.53 -9.74
CA SER A 296 0.48 6.12 -10.73
C SER A 296 0.20 4.72 -11.27
N ALA A 297 -0.17 3.77 -10.40
CA ALA A 297 -0.52 2.41 -10.79
C ALA A 297 -1.78 2.38 -11.66
N ALA A 298 -2.79 3.20 -11.36
CA ALA A 298 -4.00 3.29 -12.17
C ALA A 298 -3.75 3.94 -13.54
N VAL A 299 -2.83 4.91 -13.62
CA VAL A 299 -2.39 5.51 -14.89
C VAL A 299 -1.64 4.49 -15.74
N ALA A 300 -0.71 3.76 -15.15
CA ALA A 300 0.02 2.68 -15.83
C ALA A 300 -0.92 1.53 -16.24
N GLY A 301 -1.86 1.17 -15.37
CA GLY A 301 -2.87 0.13 -15.54
C GLY A 301 -4.05 0.52 -16.43
N ALA A 302 -4.14 1.78 -16.87
CA ALA A 302 -5.23 2.26 -17.71
C ALA A 302 -5.35 1.47 -19.03
N ASP A 303 -4.21 0.99 -19.56
CA ASP A 303 -4.12 -0.03 -20.59
C ASP A 303 -3.71 -1.37 -19.97
N ALA A 304 -4.65 -2.03 -19.31
CA ALA A 304 -4.42 -3.31 -18.62
C ALA A 304 -3.90 -4.44 -19.52
N GLU A 305 -3.95 -4.31 -20.85
CA GLU A 305 -3.37 -5.28 -21.77
C GLU A 305 -1.85 -5.11 -21.92
N ARG A 306 -1.33 -3.90 -21.70
CA ARG A 306 0.08 -3.54 -21.78
C ARG A 306 0.73 -3.29 -20.41
N TYR A 307 -0.05 -3.39 -19.35
CA TYR A 307 0.43 -3.12 -18.00
C TYR A 307 1.33 -4.25 -17.49
N GLU A 308 2.58 -3.89 -17.19
CA GLU A 308 3.63 -4.81 -16.72
C GLU A 308 4.06 -4.51 -15.28
N GLY A 309 3.44 -3.52 -14.66
CA GLY A 309 3.76 -3.02 -13.33
C GLY A 309 3.87 -1.50 -13.32
N LEU A 310 3.93 -0.93 -12.12
CA LEU A 310 4.16 0.48 -11.90
C LEU A 310 5.63 0.86 -12.15
N LEU A 311 6.57 0.00 -11.74
CA LEU A 311 7.99 0.24 -11.98
C LEU A 311 8.36 -0.05 -13.43
N ASP A 312 9.08 0.89 -14.05
CA ASP A 312 9.49 0.87 -15.46
C ASP A 312 10.35 -0.37 -15.84
N HIS A 313 10.82 -1.11 -14.83
CA HIS A 313 11.54 -2.37 -14.95
C HIS A 313 11.02 -3.43 -13.97
N SER A 314 9.71 -3.55 -13.78
CA SER A 314 9.14 -4.60 -12.92
C SER A 314 9.65 -6.00 -13.31
N GLU A 315 9.86 -6.28 -14.60
CA GLU A 315 10.52 -7.52 -15.05
C GLU A 315 11.98 -7.68 -14.58
N GLY A 316 12.69 -6.58 -14.36
CA GLY A 316 14.04 -6.55 -13.80
C GLY A 316 14.08 -6.68 -12.27
N LEU A 317 12.94 -6.67 -11.58
CA LEU A 317 12.92 -6.92 -10.14
C LEU A 317 13.19 -8.41 -9.85
N PRO A 318 14.14 -8.73 -8.95
CA PRO A 318 14.45 -10.10 -8.61
C PRO A 318 13.21 -10.89 -8.16
N GLY A 319 12.88 -11.94 -8.93
CA GLY A 319 11.78 -12.86 -8.62
C GLY A 319 10.39 -12.40 -9.11
N PHE A 320 10.26 -11.28 -9.82
CA PHE A 320 8.98 -10.79 -10.34
C PHE A 320 8.30 -11.78 -11.28
N ALA A 321 8.99 -12.25 -12.33
CA ALA A 321 8.42 -13.20 -13.29
C ALA A 321 7.91 -14.48 -12.62
N HIS A 322 8.65 -14.97 -11.62
CA HIS A 322 8.25 -16.13 -10.82
C HIS A 322 7.03 -15.83 -9.93
N ALA A 323 6.99 -14.66 -9.29
CA ALA A 323 5.84 -14.22 -8.50
C ALA A 323 4.58 -14.04 -9.37
N ARG A 324 4.72 -13.48 -10.57
CA ARG A 324 3.65 -13.32 -11.57
C ARG A 324 3.09 -14.66 -12.02
N ALA A 325 3.95 -15.64 -12.29
CA ALA A 325 3.52 -16.99 -12.64
C ALA A 325 2.74 -17.67 -11.51
N ARG A 326 3.20 -17.53 -10.25
CA ARG A 326 2.49 -18.04 -9.07
C ARG A 326 1.14 -17.35 -8.85
N ALA A 327 1.11 -16.03 -8.94
CA ALA A 327 -0.12 -15.24 -8.87
C ALA A 327 -1.15 -15.67 -9.92
N ALA A 328 -0.73 -15.84 -11.18
CA ALA A 328 -1.59 -16.33 -12.25
C ALA A 328 -2.10 -17.76 -11.98
N ALA A 329 -1.24 -18.66 -11.48
CA ALA A 329 -1.62 -20.02 -11.12
C ALA A 329 -2.62 -20.05 -9.96
N ALA A 330 -2.46 -19.20 -8.94
CA ALA A 330 -3.38 -19.09 -7.83
C ALA A 330 -4.77 -18.58 -8.26
N LEU A 331 -4.82 -17.62 -9.19
CA LEU A 331 -6.08 -17.14 -9.77
C LEU A 331 -6.78 -18.22 -10.60
N ALA A 332 -6.03 -19.01 -11.36
CA ALA A 332 -6.57 -20.16 -12.09
C ALA A 332 -7.12 -21.23 -11.13
N ALA A 333 -6.34 -21.55 -10.09
CA ALA A 333 -6.76 -22.50 -9.04
C ALA A 333 -8.04 -22.04 -8.33
N GLU A 334 -8.16 -20.74 -8.03
CA GLU A 334 -9.36 -20.15 -7.46
C GLU A 334 -10.58 -20.32 -8.37
N ALA A 335 -10.41 -20.04 -9.67
CA ALA A 335 -11.49 -20.19 -10.66
C ALA A 335 -12.01 -21.64 -10.76
N ASP A 336 -11.12 -22.61 -10.52
CA ASP A 336 -11.44 -24.04 -10.48
C ASP A 336 -11.97 -24.52 -9.11
N GLY A 337 -12.12 -23.61 -8.13
CA GLY A 337 -12.59 -23.92 -6.79
C GLY A 337 -11.57 -24.65 -5.91
N THR A 338 -10.29 -24.58 -6.28
CA THR A 338 -9.18 -25.16 -5.52
C THR A 338 -8.47 -24.09 -4.69
N ALA A 339 -7.95 -24.47 -3.53
CA ALA A 339 -7.21 -23.54 -2.69
C ALA A 339 -5.82 -23.26 -3.28
N PRO A 340 -5.29 -22.04 -3.16
CA PRO A 340 -3.90 -21.74 -3.50
C PRO A 340 -2.95 -22.58 -2.62
N ALA A 341 -1.75 -22.84 -3.14
CA ALA A 341 -0.73 -23.61 -2.43
C ALA A 341 -0.31 -22.91 -1.12
N GLU A 342 -0.05 -23.70 -0.06
CA GLU A 342 0.44 -23.17 1.21
C GLU A 342 1.78 -22.42 1.03
N GLY A 343 1.91 -21.24 1.65
CA GLY A 343 3.11 -20.41 1.58
C GLY A 343 3.23 -19.52 0.33
N ASP A 344 2.23 -19.52 -0.56
CA ASP A 344 2.24 -18.66 -1.75
C ASP A 344 1.69 -17.25 -1.48
N GLU A 345 2.47 -16.40 -0.82
CA GLU A 345 2.05 -15.03 -0.46
C GLU A 345 1.59 -14.20 -1.67
N ALA A 346 2.31 -14.26 -2.79
CA ALA A 346 1.95 -13.57 -4.03
C ALA A 346 0.61 -14.10 -4.59
N GLY A 347 0.40 -15.42 -4.55
CA GLY A 347 -0.87 -16.04 -4.96
C GLY A 347 -2.05 -15.65 -4.08
N VAL A 348 -1.87 -15.66 -2.76
CA VAL A 348 -2.90 -15.25 -1.80
C VAL A 348 -3.28 -13.78 -2.00
N GLU A 349 -2.29 -12.91 -2.21
CA GLU A 349 -2.54 -11.49 -2.48
C GLU A 349 -3.25 -11.28 -3.81
N ALA A 350 -2.84 -11.97 -4.88
CA ALA A 350 -3.47 -11.88 -6.18
C ALA A 350 -4.96 -12.28 -6.11
N VAL A 351 -5.28 -13.38 -5.43
CA VAL A 351 -6.67 -13.81 -5.19
C VAL A 351 -7.45 -12.76 -4.42
N ARG A 352 -6.86 -12.17 -3.37
CA ARG A 352 -7.52 -11.13 -2.57
C ARG A 352 -7.82 -9.88 -3.41
N ARG A 353 -6.84 -9.38 -4.16
CA ARG A 353 -7.00 -8.24 -5.06
C ARG A 353 -8.04 -8.53 -6.14
N HIS A 354 -8.01 -9.72 -6.75
CA HIS A 354 -8.98 -10.14 -7.75
C HIS A 354 -10.41 -10.13 -7.20
N ARG A 355 -10.64 -10.69 -6.00
CA ARG A 355 -11.95 -10.63 -5.32
C ARG A 355 -12.39 -9.20 -5.03
N TRP A 356 -11.48 -8.36 -4.57
CA TRP A 356 -11.79 -6.97 -4.28
C TRP A 356 -12.20 -6.23 -5.57
N LEU A 357 -11.39 -6.31 -6.63
CA LEU A 357 -11.64 -5.63 -7.91
C LEU A 357 -12.95 -6.10 -8.56
N THR A 358 -13.19 -7.41 -8.59
CA THR A 358 -14.43 -7.97 -9.15
C THR A 358 -15.66 -7.66 -8.29
N GLY A 359 -15.53 -7.69 -6.96
CA GLY A 359 -16.59 -7.28 -6.03
C GLY A 359 -17.02 -5.83 -6.21
N HIS A 360 -16.13 -4.97 -6.71
CA HIS A 360 -16.36 -3.55 -6.99
C HIS A 360 -16.70 -3.26 -8.47
N GLY A 361 -17.02 -4.28 -9.26
CA GLY A 361 -17.58 -4.14 -10.61
C GLY A 361 -16.57 -4.17 -11.75
N MET A 362 -15.29 -4.48 -11.50
CA MET A 362 -14.33 -4.69 -12.57
C MET A 362 -14.58 -6.02 -13.30
N ASP A 363 -14.41 -6.02 -14.62
CA ASP A 363 -14.42 -7.24 -15.43
C ASP A 363 -13.39 -8.28 -14.90
N PRO A 364 -13.78 -9.55 -14.70
CA PRO A 364 -12.90 -10.57 -14.13
C PRO A 364 -11.58 -10.76 -14.87
N ALA A 365 -11.56 -10.69 -16.21
CA ALA A 365 -10.32 -10.87 -16.97
C ALA A 365 -9.34 -9.71 -16.74
N THR A 366 -9.86 -8.49 -16.68
CA THR A 366 -9.09 -7.28 -16.36
C THR A 366 -8.62 -7.30 -14.91
N ALA A 367 -9.50 -7.65 -13.98
CA ALA A 367 -9.18 -7.77 -12.56
C ALA A 367 -8.09 -8.82 -12.31
N ALA A 368 -8.15 -9.97 -12.96
CA ALA A 368 -7.13 -11.01 -12.85
C ALA A 368 -5.76 -10.54 -13.36
N ARG A 369 -5.72 -9.81 -14.49
CA ARG A 369 -4.47 -9.26 -15.03
C ARG A 369 -3.81 -8.27 -14.07
N LEU A 370 -4.57 -7.26 -13.62
CA LEU A 370 -4.07 -6.24 -12.70
C LEU A 370 -3.65 -6.91 -11.38
N ALA A 371 -4.52 -7.73 -10.77
CA ALA A 371 -4.21 -8.39 -9.51
C ALA A 371 -2.94 -9.26 -9.55
N ALA A 372 -2.70 -9.98 -10.66
CA ALA A 372 -1.50 -10.80 -10.80
C ALA A 372 -0.22 -9.97 -10.91
N VAL A 373 -0.25 -8.87 -11.68
CA VAL A 373 0.90 -7.98 -11.86
C VAL A 373 1.19 -7.23 -10.57
N ASP A 374 0.16 -6.66 -9.93
CA ASP A 374 0.26 -5.88 -8.70
C ASP A 374 0.82 -6.72 -7.54
N ALA A 375 0.30 -7.95 -7.38
CA ALA A 375 0.79 -8.89 -6.37
C ALA A 375 2.23 -9.36 -6.63
N ALA A 376 2.58 -9.57 -7.90
CA ALA A 376 3.95 -9.94 -8.27
C ALA A 376 4.93 -8.81 -7.98
N GLU A 377 4.57 -7.59 -8.32
CA GLU A 377 5.39 -6.41 -8.09
C GLU A 377 5.58 -6.17 -6.59
N GLU A 378 4.50 -6.14 -5.81
CA GLU A 378 4.58 -5.97 -4.37
C GLU A 378 5.48 -7.03 -3.73
N HIS A 379 5.29 -8.31 -4.10
CA HIS A 379 6.11 -9.39 -3.57
C HIS A 379 7.59 -9.22 -3.95
N ALA A 380 7.89 -8.82 -5.19
CA ALA A 380 9.26 -8.57 -5.64
C ALA A 380 9.90 -7.38 -4.92
N GLN A 381 9.14 -6.30 -4.69
CA GLN A 381 9.60 -5.14 -3.90
C GLN A 381 9.87 -5.51 -2.44
N GLN A 382 8.95 -6.23 -1.79
CA GLN A 382 9.13 -6.70 -0.41
C GLN A 382 10.37 -7.58 -0.26
N ARG A 383 10.62 -8.48 -1.23
CA ARG A 383 11.84 -9.28 -1.25
C ARG A 383 13.09 -8.42 -1.40
N ARG A 384 13.06 -7.41 -2.26
CA ARG A 384 14.17 -6.47 -2.43
C ARG A 384 14.48 -5.72 -1.13
N TRP A 385 13.45 -5.26 -0.42
CA TRP A 385 13.63 -4.59 0.88
C TRP A 385 14.15 -5.54 1.95
N ALA A 386 13.56 -6.73 2.09
CA ALA A 386 14.05 -7.73 3.04
C ALA A 386 15.53 -8.10 2.79
N HIS A 387 15.93 -8.16 1.52
CA HIS A 387 17.32 -8.41 1.15
C HIS A 387 18.24 -7.24 1.52
N ARG A 388 17.79 -6.00 1.28
CA ARG A 388 18.52 -4.79 1.71
C ARG A 388 18.66 -4.72 3.24
N ASP A 389 17.61 -5.05 3.99
CA ASP A 389 17.65 -5.04 5.44
C ASP A 389 18.62 -6.10 5.97
N ALA A 390 18.64 -7.29 5.35
CA ALA A 390 19.61 -8.33 5.67
C ALA A 390 21.05 -7.90 5.40
N LEU A 391 21.30 -7.13 4.32
CA LEU A 391 22.60 -6.55 4.02
C LEU A 391 23.02 -5.51 5.07
N ILE A 392 22.12 -4.61 5.47
CA ILE A 392 22.39 -3.60 6.51
C ILE A 392 22.71 -4.29 7.85
N GLU A 393 21.96 -5.33 8.21
CA GLU A 393 22.22 -6.09 9.44
C GLU A 393 23.55 -6.83 9.36
N ALA A 394 23.90 -7.42 8.21
CA ALA A 394 25.20 -8.04 8.00
C ALA A 394 26.34 -7.02 8.11
N GLU A 395 26.17 -5.80 7.59
CA GLU A 395 27.10 -4.69 7.72
C GLU A 395 27.28 -4.29 9.19
N HIS A 396 26.21 -4.14 9.97
CA HIS A 396 26.29 -3.87 11.41
C HIS A 396 27.01 -4.98 12.19
N VAL A 397 26.75 -6.24 11.86
CA VAL A 397 27.45 -7.39 12.48
C VAL A 397 28.94 -7.36 12.14
N LEU A 398 29.28 -7.04 10.90
CA LEU A 398 30.66 -6.91 10.43
C LEU A 398 31.37 -5.75 11.14
N ASP A 399 30.75 -4.57 11.22
CA ASP A 399 31.28 -3.42 11.96
C ASP A 399 31.50 -3.76 13.43
N ALA A 400 30.54 -4.40 14.09
CA ALA A 400 30.67 -4.86 15.47
C ALA A 400 31.76 -5.94 15.64
N ALA A 401 32.05 -6.75 14.61
CA ALA A 401 33.16 -7.69 14.60
C ALA A 401 34.51 -6.98 14.40
N LEU A 402 34.57 -6.00 13.49
CA LEU A 402 35.75 -5.19 13.20
C LEU A 402 36.11 -4.26 14.36
N GLU A 403 35.15 -3.78 15.14
CA GLU A 403 35.40 -3.01 16.37
C GLU A 403 36.00 -3.86 17.50
N ARG A 404 35.78 -5.18 17.48
CA ARG A 404 36.41 -6.14 18.42
C ARG A 404 37.82 -6.58 18.00
N ARG A 405 38.49 -5.77 17.17
CA ARG A 405 39.87 -5.94 16.63
C ARG A 405 40.96 -5.99 17.72
N GLU A 406 40.98 -7.05 18.51
CA GLU A 406 42.18 -7.50 19.24
C GLU A 406 42.45 -9.01 19.08
N ASP A 407 41.58 -9.77 18.38
CA ASP A 407 41.70 -11.22 18.20
C ASP A 407 41.85 -11.64 16.71
N PRO A 408 42.94 -12.32 16.31
CA PRO A 408 43.16 -12.79 14.93
C PRO A 408 42.13 -13.81 14.43
N ALA A 409 41.40 -14.52 15.29
CA ALA A 409 40.31 -15.42 14.86
C ALA A 409 39.09 -14.65 14.31
N VAL A 410 38.88 -13.41 14.78
CA VAL A 410 37.81 -12.52 14.30
C VAL A 410 38.16 -11.93 12.92
N HIS A 411 39.45 -11.90 12.55
CA HIS A 411 39.91 -11.37 11.26
C HIS A 411 39.57 -12.29 10.08
N GLU A 412 39.70 -13.61 10.25
CA GLU A 412 39.34 -14.59 9.22
C GLU A 412 37.82 -14.56 8.97
N GLN A 413 37.04 -14.50 10.05
CA GLN A 413 35.58 -14.45 10.00
C GLN A 413 35.04 -13.13 9.40
N ALA A 414 35.67 -11.99 9.71
CA ALA A 414 35.32 -10.71 9.08
C ALA A 414 35.64 -10.70 7.57
N THR A 415 36.74 -11.32 7.16
CA THR A 415 37.10 -11.42 5.74
C THR A 415 36.15 -12.35 4.97
N GLU A 416 35.71 -13.46 5.58
CA GLU A 416 34.69 -14.34 4.99
C GLU A 416 33.33 -13.63 4.87
N CYS A 417 32.95 -12.81 5.85
CA CYS A 417 31.75 -11.98 5.78
C CYS A 417 31.85 -10.90 4.69
N GLU A 418 32.98 -10.19 4.56
CA GLU A 418 33.21 -9.24 3.47
C GLU A 418 33.09 -9.92 2.09
N GLN A 419 33.72 -11.09 1.91
CA GLN A 419 33.63 -11.84 0.66
C GLN A 419 32.22 -12.34 0.35
N ALA A 420 31.45 -12.72 1.38
CA ALA A 420 30.06 -13.10 1.21
C ALA A 420 29.18 -11.91 0.84
N MET A 421 29.44 -10.72 1.38
CA MET A 421 28.73 -9.49 1.01
C MET A 421 29.08 -9.05 -0.41
N ASP A 422 30.35 -9.09 -0.80
CA ASP A 422 30.78 -8.76 -2.17
C ASP A 422 30.16 -9.71 -3.19
N ALA A 423 30.13 -11.02 -2.90
CA ALA A 423 29.50 -12.01 -3.77
C ALA A 423 27.97 -11.82 -3.86
N LEU A 424 27.34 -11.36 -2.78
CA LEU A 424 25.91 -11.06 -2.75
C LEU A 424 25.58 -9.79 -3.54
N ASP A 425 26.41 -8.75 -3.43
CA ASP A 425 26.27 -7.51 -4.19
C ASP A 425 26.53 -7.75 -5.69
N GLU A 426 27.53 -8.57 -6.04
CA GLU A 426 27.80 -8.98 -7.44
C GLU A 426 26.63 -9.80 -8.02
N ALA A 427 26.04 -10.71 -7.24
CA ALA A 427 24.84 -11.44 -7.66
C ALA A 427 23.61 -10.52 -7.85
N LEU A 428 23.49 -9.46 -7.04
CA LEU A 428 22.45 -8.44 -7.18
C LEU A 428 22.64 -7.58 -8.42
N GLN A 429 23.88 -7.21 -8.75
CA GLN A 429 24.19 -6.44 -9.95
C GLN A 429 23.95 -7.26 -11.23
N HIS A 430 24.28 -8.56 -11.23
CA HIS A 430 24.07 -9.43 -12.38
C HIS A 430 22.60 -9.84 -12.61
N THR A 431 21.79 -9.96 -11.56
CA THR A 431 20.35 -10.20 -11.69
C THR A 431 19.56 -8.99 -12.21
N GLY A 432 20.13 -7.78 -12.12
CA GLY A 432 19.53 -6.56 -12.67
C GLY A 432 19.81 -6.30 -14.17
N THR A 433 20.75 -7.03 -14.80
CA THR A 433 21.14 -6.81 -16.21
C THR A 433 21.25 -8.07 -17.07
N GLY A 434 21.09 -9.26 -16.50
CA GLY A 434 21.24 -10.53 -17.19
C GLY A 434 19.96 -10.99 -17.89
N THR A 435 20.04 -11.29 -19.18
CA THR A 435 18.95 -11.90 -19.95
C THR A 435 18.50 -13.20 -19.29
N ALA A 436 17.31 -13.17 -18.69
CA ALA A 436 16.71 -14.22 -17.85
C ALA A 436 16.68 -15.65 -18.46
N GLY A 437 16.93 -15.81 -19.76
CA GLY A 437 16.96 -17.12 -20.42
C GLY A 437 18.21 -17.98 -20.18
N GLU A 438 19.38 -17.38 -19.91
CA GLU A 438 20.63 -18.15 -19.78
C GLU A 438 20.81 -18.73 -18.37
N ASP A 439 20.42 -17.99 -17.34
CA ASP A 439 20.51 -18.46 -15.95
C ASP A 439 19.47 -19.54 -15.62
N ASP A 440 18.28 -19.49 -16.22
CA ASP A 440 17.27 -20.54 -16.09
C ASP A 440 17.67 -21.84 -16.81
N ALA A 441 18.36 -21.74 -17.95
CA ALA A 441 18.93 -22.91 -18.62
C ALA A 441 20.04 -23.56 -17.78
N ALA A 442 20.95 -22.76 -17.20
CA ALA A 442 22.01 -23.25 -16.33
C ALA A 442 21.48 -23.79 -14.99
N ARG A 443 20.37 -23.25 -14.47
CA ARG A 443 19.71 -23.76 -13.27
C ARG A 443 18.94 -25.06 -13.54
N ALA A 444 18.27 -25.16 -14.69
CA ALA A 444 17.59 -26.39 -15.12
C ALA A 444 18.58 -27.53 -15.38
N GLU A 445 19.74 -27.26 -16.00
CA GLU A 445 20.80 -28.26 -16.17
C GLU A 445 21.38 -28.73 -14.84
N ARG A 446 21.60 -27.82 -13.86
CA ARG A 446 22.07 -28.19 -12.51
C ARG A 446 21.05 -29.05 -11.75
N LEU A 447 19.76 -28.74 -11.85
CA LEU A 447 18.70 -29.56 -11.24
C LEU A 447 18.55 -30.93 -11.91
N ALA A 448 18.75 -31.02 -13.23
CA ALA A 448 18.74 -32.27 -13.95
C ALA A 448 19.92 -33.18 -13.54
N LEU A 449 21.12 -32.60 -13.36
CA LEU A 449 22.30 -33.30 -12.85
C LEU A 449 22.10 -33.84 -11.43
N TRP A 450 21.47 -33.05 -10.55
CA TRP A 450 21.25 -33.44 -9.16
C TRP A 450 20.27 -34.63 -9.03
N ASN A 451 19.23 -34.67 -9.87
CA ASN A 451 18.28 -35.79 -9.90
C ASN A 451 18.88 -37.09 -10.44
N THR A 452 19.89 -37.03 -11.32
CA THR A 452 20.61 -38.23 -11.77
C THR A 452 21.52 -38.83 -10.71
N ASP A 453 22.06 -38.02 -9.80
CA ASP A 453 22.94 -38.50 -8.73
C ASP A 453 22.14 -39.15 -7.57
N GLU A 454 20.90 -38.71 -7.30
CA GLU A 454 20.03 -39.37 -6.31
C GLU A 454 19.50 -40.72 -6.79
N LEU A 455 19.23 -40.88 -8.10
CA LEU A 455 18.82 -42.17 -8.69
C LEU A 455 19.95 -43.21 -8.77
N ALA A 456 21.22 -42.79 -8.66
CA ALA A 456 22.36 -43.69 -8.58
C ALA A 456 22.67 -44.17 -7.14
N GLY A 457 22.06 -43.56 -6.12
CA GLY A 457 22.26 -43.87 -4.70
C GLY A 457 21.31 -44.91 -4.09
N GLU A 458 20.16 -45.19 -4.71
CA GLU A 458 19.14 -46.12 -4.20
C GLU A 458 19.25 -47.57 -4.72
N GLN A 459 20.43 -47.97 -5.22
CA GLN A 459 20.62 -49.32 -5.78
C GLN A 459 21.79 -50.09 -5.12
N ALA A 460 21.81 -50.16 -3.79
CA ALA A 460 22.57 -51.18 -3.05
C ALA A 460 22.21 -51.22 -1.55
N ASP A 461 21.16 -51.95 -1.17
CA ASP A 461 21.17 -52.82 0.03
C ASP A 461 19.82 -53.54 0.18
N ASP A 462 19.61 -54.59 -0.61
CA ASP A 462 18.63 -55.63 -0.22
C ASP A 462 19.09 -57.01 -0.69
N ASP A 463 20.32 -57.37 -0.29
CA ASP A 463 20.77 -58.75 -0.34
C ASP A 463 21.46 -59.13 0.96
N THR A 464 20.83 -60.09 1.65
CA THR A 464 21.40 -61.14 2.50
C THR A 464 21.23 -60.98 4.02
N GLU A 465 20.17 -61.59 4.56
CA GLU A 465 20.33 -62.65 5.57
C GLU A 465 19.06 -63.53 5.62
N GLY A 466 19.21 -64.77 5.13
CA GLY A 466 18.13 -65.76 5.10
C GLY A 466 17.98 -66.54 6.39
N TRP A 467 16.77 -67.01 6.67
CA TRP A 467 16.51 -68.23 7.44
C TRP A 467 15.35 -68.98 6.79
N GLY A 468 15.63 -70.21 6.37
CA GLY A 468 14.67 -71.09 5.74
C GLY A 468 13.84 -71.92 6.73
N GLN A 469 12.86 -72.60 6.12
CA GLN A 469 12.21 -73.84 6.52
C GLN A 469 11.31 -73.81 7.77
N GLN A 470 9.99 -73.90 7.57
CA GLN A 470 9.26 -75.16 7.47
C GLN A 470 7.81 -74.95 7.01
#